data_AF-A0A2P6PV77-F1
#
_entry.id   AF-A0A2P6PV77-F1
#
_cell.length_a   1.000
_cell.length_b   1.000
_cell.length_c   1.000
_cell.angle_alpha   90.00
_cell.angle_beta   90.00
_cell.angle_gamma   90.00
#
_symmetry.space_group_name_H-M   'P 1'
#
loop_
_entity.id
_entity.type
_entity.pdbx_description
1 polymer ?
#
loop_
_entity_poly.entity_id
_entity_poly.type
_entity_poly.pdbx_seq_one_letter_code
_entity_poly.pdbx_strand_id
1 'polypeptide(L)'
;MARSLAISLCLLVLFHGCLAYRQQSQYSQSGQNECQINQLQAREPDNRIETEAGRIESWDYNQDDFQCTGVAVQRIIVERNGLHLPSYTNTPRLVYVVQGRGHLGMVMPGCPETFEESEQSDEEQQGSQQQPRQGRQQQGRRQGQYGREGQQGEQESFEQLDRHQRVRRVKEGDVIAIPAGVTTWSYNDGDQSLIFVSLLDISNNHNQLDQNPRRFYLAGNPKDEFNQQGQSRGQSRQQQEQQGRSRRQQQGNNNNNIFAGFDTRLLADALNIDQQTAQQLQGQNDNRPQIVRVQGRLDFIQPPESMREERQLQGQQGQQGQNGFEEVFCHMKIKQNIGKPSLADVFSPQAGRISTLNGFSMPILRHLRLSAERGFLYNNAIHSPHWNLNAHEIVYVIRGSARVQVVNDNGETILDDQVRQGQLFVVPQNHAVLQKAMSNGYEYIAFKTEDNAMMNTMAGRTSVLRALPDVVLANAYQMDREQARNLKYNRQETLALSSSRSFQSQRSWWAIA
;
A
#
# COMPACT_ATOMS: atom_id res chain seq x y z
N MET A 1 -41.72 -19.61 29.87
CA MET A 1 -40.99 -18.83 28.82
C MET A 1 -39.74 -18.13 29.34
N ALA A 2 -39.73 -17.50 30.52
CA ALA A 2 -38.54 -16.81 31.06
C ALA A 2 -37.32 -17.73 31.34
N ARG A 3 -37.53 -18.99 31.76
CA ARG A 3 -36.43 -19.94 32.04
C ARG A 3 -35.70 -20.42 30.79
N SER A 4 -36.39 -20.53 29.65
CA SER A 4 -35.77 -20.96 28.38
C SER A 4 -34.93 -19.85 27.73
N LEU A 5 -35.31 -18.58 27.94
CA LEU A 5 -34.56 -17.41 27.48
C LEU A 5 -33.23 -17.23 28.23
N ALA A 6 -33.21 -17.50 29.55
CA ALA A 6 -31.98 -17.41 30.35
C ALA A 6 -30.94 -18.48 29.95
N ILE A 7 -31.40 -19.70 29.62
CA ILE A 7 -30.51 -20.79 29.18
C ILE A 7 -29.93 -20.49 27.79
N SER A 8 -30.73 -19.92 26.88
CA SER A 8 -30.26 -19.50 25.54
C SER A 8 -29.24 -18.36 25.62
N LEU A 9 -29.45 -17.39 26.50
CA LEU A 9 -28.51 -16.27 26.71
C LEU A 9 -27.19 -16.75 27.33
N CYS A 10 -27.23 -17.70 28.28
CA CYS A 10 -26.01 -18.29 28.85
C CYS A 10 -25.22 -19.13 27.85
N LEU A 11 -25.90 -19.85 26.94
CA LEU A 11 -25.22 -20.60 25.87
C LEU A 11 -24.54 -19.65 24.87
N LEU A 12 -25.17 -18.54 24.49
CA LEU A 12 -24.55 -17.53 23.62
C LEU A 12 -23.28 -16.91 24.23
N VAL A 13 -23.29 -16.61 25.53
CA VAL A 13 -22.11 -16.06 26.24
C VAL A 13 -21.00 -17.10 26.35
N LEU A 14 -21.31 -18.37 26.61
CA LEU A 14 -20.32 -19.44 26.69
C LEU A 14 -19.74 -19.81 25.31
N PHE A 15 -20.54 -19.80 24.24
CA PHE A 15 -20.04 -20.06 22.89
C PHE A 15 -19.21 -18.88 22.33
N HIS A 16 -19.53 -17.63 22.67
CA HIS A 16 -18.68 -16.48 22.31
C HIS A 16 -17.41 -16.39 23.18
N GLY A 17 -17.48 -16.74 24.47
CA GLY A 17 -16.30 -16.82 25.34
C GLY A 17 -15.30 -17.89 24.93
N CYS A 18 -15.78 -19.08 24.51
CA CYS A 18 -14.92 -20.18 24.07
C CYS A 18 -14.29 -19.95 22.69
N LEU A 19 -14.95 -19.23 21.77
CA LEU A 19 -14.37 -18.88 20.47
C LEU A 19 -13.30 -17.78 20.60
N ALA A 20 -13.50 -16.80 21.48
CA ALA A 20 -12.48 -15.80 21.80
C ALA A 20 -11.26 -16.41 22.50
N TYR A 21 -11.46 -17.38 23.40
CA TYR A 21 -10.37 -18.05 24.12
C TYR A 21 -9.52 -18.96 23.22
N ARG A 22 -10.12 -19.59 22.18
CA ARG A 22 -9.36 -20.45 21.24
C ARG A 22 -8.46 -19.64 20.31
N GLN A 23 -8.83 -18.40 19.99
CA GLN A 23 -7.99 -17.51 19.18
C GLN A 23 -6.83 -16.92 20.00
N GLN A 24 -6.96 -16.85 21.33
CA GLN A 24 -5.96 -16.29 22.22
C GLN A 24 -4.97 -17.33 22.80
N SER A 25 -5.35 -18.62 22.85
CA SER A 25 -4.52 -19.68 23.45
C SER A 25 -3.37 -20.17 22.56
N GLN A 26 -3.38 -19.92 21.25
CA GLN A 26 -2.28 -20.29 20.36
C GLN A 26 -1.17 -19.22 20.25
N TYR A 27 -1.41 -18.00 20.76
CA TYR A 27 -0.46 -16.87 20.76
C TYR A 27 0.43 -16.79 22.00
N SER A 28 0.24 -17.64 23.01
CA SER A 28 0.70 -17.35 24.38
C SER A 28 1.99 -18.05 24.83
N GLN A 29 2.72 -18.76 23.97
CA GLN A 29 3.98 -19.43 24.38
C GLN A 29 5.23 -19.12 23.54
N SER A 30 5.11 -18.57 22.32
CA SER A 30 6.29 -18.15 21.51
C SER A 30 6.62 -16.65 21.59
N GLY A 31 5.67 -15.81 22.02
CA GLY A 31 5.77 -14.34 21.86
C GLY A 31 6.12 -13.52 23.11
N GLN A 32 6.64 -14.12 24.19
CA GLN A 32 6.83 -13.36 25.44
C GLN A 32 7.92 -12.28 25.37
N ASN A 33 8.83 -12.33 24.38
CA ASN A 33 9.96 -11.40 24.25
C ASN A 33 10.21 -10.95 22.79
N GLU A 34 9.27 -11.10 21.86
CA GLU A 34 9.49 -10.83 20.41
C GLU A 34 9.95 -9.39 20.13
N CYS A 35 9.58 -8.43 20.97
CA CYS A 35 10.00 -7.03 20.87
C CYS A 35 11.12 -6.61 21.84
N GLN A 36 11.79 -7.55 22.53
CA GLN A 36 12.99 -7.25 23.32
C GLN A 36 14.22 -7.17 22.42
N ILE A 37 14.32 -6.05 21.69
CA ILE A 37 15.37 -5.84 20.69
C ILE A 37 16.52 -5.04 21.32
N ASN A 38 17.71 -5.64 21.36
CA ASN A 38 18.92 -5.00 21.88
C ASN A 38 19.70 -4.23 20.81
N GLN A 39 19.48 -4.55 19.54
CA GLN A 39 20.14 -3.90 18.41
C GLN A 39 19.26 -3.94 17.17
N LEU A 40 19.08 -2.76 16.56
CA LEU A 40 18.41 -2.57 15.27
C LEU A 40 19.45 -2.23 14.20
N GLN A 41 19.08 -2.42 12.94
CA GLN A 41 19.93 -2.09 11.80
C GLN A 41 19.10 -1.44 10.69
N ALA A 42 19.72 -0.51 9.96
CA ALA A 42 19.17 -0.04 8.69
C ALA A 42 19.70 -0.92 7.54
N ARG A 43 18.80 -1.51 6.75
CA ARG A 43 19.14 -2.59 5.81
C ARG A 43 18.61 -2.34 4.41
N GLU A 44 19.38 -2.77 3.42
CA GLU A 44 18.89 -2.97 2.04
C GLU A 44 18.14 -4.32 1.94
N PRO A 45 17.40 -4.59 0.85
CA PRO A 45 16.73 -5.88 0.69
C PRO A 45 17.71 -7.07 0.69
N ASP A 46 17.32 -8.16 1.33
CA ASP A 46 18.12 -9.38 1.46
C ASP A 46 18.00 -10.30 0.24
N ASN A 47 16.84 -10.28 -0.42
CA ASN A 47 16.53 -11.17 -1.53
C ASN A 47 16.15 -10.38 -2.79
N ARG A 48 16.47 -10.95 -3.95
CA ARG A 48 16.15 -10.36 -5.26
C ARG A 48 15.71 -11.43 -6.26
N ILE A 49 14.61 -11.15 -6.94
CA ILE A 49 14.05 -11.95 -8.03
C ILE A 49 14.08 -11.09 -9.30
N GLU A 50 14.92 -11.51 -10.25
CA GLU A 50 14.93 -10.93 -11.60
C GLU A 50 13.77 -11.45 -12.43
N THR A 51 13.25 -10.58 -13.28
CA THR A 51 12.14 -10.86 -14.17
C THR A 51 12.40 -10.35 -15.59
N GLU A 52 11.50 -10.61 -16.53
CA GLU A 52 11.67 -10.22 -17.93
C GLU A 52 11.68 -8.69 -18.12
N ALA A 53 10.89 -7.98 -17.31
CA ALA A 53 10.71 -6.53 -17.42
C ALA A 53 10.72 -5.84 -16.05
N GLY A 54 11.64 -6.24 -15.18
CA GLY A 54 11.75 -5.68 -13.84
C GLY A 54 12.45 -6.58 -12.84
N ARG A 55 12.21 -6.28 -11.56
CA ARG A 55 12.64 -7.12 -10.45
C ARG A 55 11.81 -6.90 -9.20
N ILE A 56 11.85 -7.87 -8.31
CA ILE A 56 11.24 -7.81 -6.98
C ILE A 56 12.32 -8.06 -5.94
N GLU A 57 12.40 -7.19 -4.96
CA GLU A 57 13.35 -7.25 -3.86
C GLU A 57 12.56 -7.34 -2.55
N SER A 58 12.99 -8.20 -1.63
CA SER A 58 12.31 -8.41 -0.34
C SER A 58 13.30 -8.37 0.80
N TRP A 59 12.86 -7.81 1.91
CA TRP A 59 13.56 -7.88 3.19
C TRP A 59 13.20 -9.18 3.89
N ASP A 60 14.15 -9.75 4.62
CA ASP A 60 13.95 -10.95 5.43
C ASP A 60 12.99 -10.65 6.59
N TYR A 61 11.75 -11.10 6.45
CA TYR A 61 10.73 -10.90 7.47
C TYR A 61 10.98 -11.71 8.75
N ASN A 62 11.94 -12.64 8.78
CA ASN A 62 12.30 -13.42 9.98
C ASN A 62 13.26 -12.68 10.92
N GLN A 63 13.75 -11.50 10.54
CA GLN A 63 14.56 -10.68 11.44
C GLN A 63 13.72 -10.20 12.64
N ASP A 64 14.36 -10.09 13.80
CA ASP A 64 13.69 -9.77 15.08
C ASP A 64 12.84 -8.48 15.01
N ASP A 65 13.30 -7.48 14.25
CA ASP A 65 12.58 -6.22 14.03
C ASP A 65 11.29 -6.41 13.22
N PHE A 66 11.32 -7.21 12.15
CA PHE A 66 10.13 -7.53 11.36
C PHE A 66 9.18 -8.49 12.07
N GLN A 67 9.71 -9.44 12.86
CA GLN A 67 8.89 -10.33 13.71
C GLN A 67 8.19 -9.54 14.81
N CYS A 68 8.90 -8.66 15.52
CA CYS A 68 8.31 -7.76 16.53
C CYS A 68 7.18 -6.91 15.95
N THR A 69 7.37 -6.36 14.75
CA THR A 69 6.39 -5.45 14.14
C THR A 69 5.27 -6.15 13.39
N GLY A 70 5.41 -7.45 13.13
CA GLY A 70 4.39 -8.20 12.39
C GLY A 70 4.21 -7.69 10.97
N VAL A 71 5.30 -7.35 10.28
CA VAL A 71 5.26 -6.85 8.89
C VAL A 71 6.29 -7.53 7.98
N ALA A 72 6.02 -7.49 6.68
CA ALA A 72 6.98 -7.81 5.63
C ALA A 72 7.05 -6.65 4.63
N VAL A 73 8.20 -6.47 3.98
CA VAL A 73 8.40 -5.35 3.04
C VAL A 73 8.98 -5.83 1.73
N GLN A 74 8.52 -5.23 0.63
CA GLN A 74 9.00 -5.49 -0.71
C GLN A 74 9.25 -4.19 -1.49
N ARG A 75 10.23 -4.21 -2.37
CA ARG A 75 10.45 -3.20 -3.40
C ARG A 75 10.28 -3.83 -4.77
N ILE A 76 9.33 -3.32 -5.55
CA ILE A 76 9.00 -3.83 -6.89
C ILE A 76 9.41 -2.77 -7.89
N ILE A 77 10.19 -3.16 -8.89
CA ILE A 77 10.70 -2.29 -9.94
C ILE A 77 10.18 -2.83 -11.26
N VAL A 78 9.30 -2.08 -11.91
CA VAL A 78 8.69 -2.43 -13.20
C VAL A 78 9.34 -1.56 -14.27
N GLU A 79 10.06 -2.17 -15.20
CA GLU A 79 10.67 -1.46 -16.33
C GLU A 79 9.61 -0.97 -17.32
N ARG A 80 10.03 -0.14 -18.28
CA ARG A 80 9.15 0.32 -19.35
C ARG A 80 8.49 -0.87 -20.07
N ASN A 81 7.19 -0.75 -20.29
CA ASN A 81 6.32 -1.78 -20.85
C ASN A 81 6.29 -3.08 -20.03
N GLY A 82 6.70 -3.04 -18.76
CA GLY A 82 6.56 -4.15 -17.84
C GLY A 82 5.13 -4.24 -17.29
N LEU A 83 4.59 -5.46 -17.25
CA LEU A 83 3.33 -5.80 -16.61
C LEU A 83 3.62 -6.71 -15.41
N HIS A 84 3.39 -6.21 -14.21
CA HIS A 84 3.35 -7.03 -13.00
C HIS A 84 2.04 -7.80 -12.97
N LEU A 85 2.16 -9.13 -13.07
CA LEU A 85 1.04 -10.03 -13.29
C LEU A 85 0.01 -9.98 -12.13
N PRO A 86 -1.28 -10.24 -12.42
CA PRO A 86 -2.33 -10.19 -11.42
C PRO A 86 -2.06 -11.12 -10.24
N SER A 87 -2.12 -10.57 -9.03
CA SER A 87 -1.98 -11.32 -7.79
C SER A 87 -2.74 -10.69 -6.63
N TYR A 88 -3.04 -11.51 -5.62
CA TYR A 88 -3.54 -11.06 -4.32
C TYR A 88 -2.67 -11.59 -3.18
N THR A 89 -2.82 -11.04 -1.98
CA THR A 89 -2.05 -11.41 -0.78
C THR A 89 -2.98 -11.79 0.37
N ASN A 90 -2.52 -12.62 1.31
CA ASN A 90 -3.27 -12.92 2.54
C ASN A 90 -3.32 -11.76 3.53
N THR A 91 -2.52 -10.72 3.32
CA THR A 91 -2.40 -9.55 4.19
C THR A 91 -2.85 -8.29 3.46
N PRO A 92 -3.36 -7.28 4.19
CA PRO A 92 -3.51 -5.94 3.64
C PRO A 92 -2.14 -5.31 3.40
N ARG A 93 -2.10 -4.36 2.47
CA ARG A 93 -0.86 -3.71 2.03
C ARG A 93 -1.03 -2.21 1.85
N LEU A 94 -0.01 -1.46 2.24
CA LEU A 94 0.20 -0.08 1.78
C LEU A 94 1.35 -0.05 0.78
N VAL A 95 1.08 0.52 -0.39
CA VAL A 95 2.03 0.64 -1.48
C VAL A 95 2.33 2.11 -1.74
N TYR A 96 3.59 2.49 -1.64
CA TYR A 96 4.07 3.82 -1.99
C TYR A 96 4.79 3.82 -3.34
N VAL A 97 4.42 4.74 -4.23
CA VAL A 97 5.11 4.94 -5.51
C VAL A 97 6.31 5.85 -5.29
N VAL A 98 7.51 5.27 -5.30
CA VAL A 98 8.78 5.97 -5.09
C VAL A 98 9.19 6.79 -6.32
N GLN A 99 8.97 6.24 -7.51
CA GLN A 99 9.38 6.86 -8.77
C GLN A 99 8.50 6.36 -9.92
N GLY A 100 8.36 7.18 -10.96
CA GLY A 100 7.73 6.81 -12.21
C GLY A 100 6.22 7.01 -12.20
N ARG A 101 5.57 6.53 -13.26
CA ARG A 101 4.13 6.57 -13.44
C ARG A 101 3.67 5.34 -14.20
N GLY A 102 2.40 4.98 -14.03
CA GLY A 102 1.85 3.80 -14.66
C GLY A 102 0.37 3.63 -14.40
N HIS A 103 -0.08 2.40 -14.53
CA HIS A 103 -1.44 1.96 -14.30
C HIS A 103 -1.48 0.91 -13.21
N LEU A 104 -2.53 0.94 -12.40
CA LEU A 104 -2.85 -0.08 -11.42
C LEU A 104 -4.31 -0.48 -11.58
N GLY A 105 -4.53 -1.76 -11.87
CA GLY A 105 -5.82 -2.40 -11.77
C GLY A 105 -6.03 -2.98 -10.38
N MET A 106 -7.24 -2.84 -9.86
CA MET A 106 -7.67 -3.44 -8.60
C MET A 106 -9.04 -4.05 -8.83
N VAL A 107 -9.15 -5.37 -8.69
CA VAL A 107 -10.40 -6.10 -8.90
C VAL A 107 -11.10 -6.24 -7.56
N MET A 108 -12.16 -5.46 -7.38
CA MET A 108 -13.01 -5.49 -6.20
C MET A 108 -14.09 -6.56 -6.41
N PRO A 109 -14.13 -7.64 -5.60
CA PRO A 109 -15.11 -8.70 -5.77
C PRO A 109 -16.54 -8.15 -5.66
N GLY A 110 -17.42 -8.57 -6.57
CA GLY A 110 -18.82 -8.12 -6.63
C GLY A 110 -19.04 -6.76 -7.30
N CYS A 111 -17.98 -6.07 -7.75
CA CYS A 111 -18.14 -4.82 -8.49
C CYS A 111 -18.26 -5.07 -9.99
N PRO A 112 -19.17 -4.38 -10.70
CA PRO A 112 -19.32 -4.54 -12.15
C PRO A 112 -18.18 -3.87 -12.92
N GLU A 113 -17.99 -4.30 -14.16
CA GLU A 113 -17.21 -3.61 -15.17
C GLU A 113 -17.87 -2.24 -15.44
N THR A 114 -17.13 -1.16 -15.23
CA THR A 114 -17.64 0.22 -15.36
C THR A 114 -16.89 1.02 -16.42
N PHE A 115 -15.90 0.40 -17.03
CA PHE A 115 -15.14 0.92 -18.15
C PHE A 115 -15.47 -0.01 -19.32
N GLU A 116 -16.24 0.49 -20.26
CA GLU A 116 -16.77 -0.25 -21.40
C GLU A 116 -16.48 0.55 -22.67
N GLU A 117 -16.13 -0.14 -23.73
CA GLU A 117 -15.99 0.46 -25.05
C GLU A 117 -17.38 0.65 -25.69
N SER A 118 -17.56 1.76 -26.39
CA SER A 118 -18.83 2.13 -27.03
C SER A 118 -18.69 2.04 -28.55
N GLU A 119 -19.65 1.43 -29.23
CA GLU A 119 -19.67 1.25 -30.71
C GLU A 119 -19.52 2.56 -31.52
N GLN A 120 -19.72 3.74 -30.91
CA GLN A 120 -19.70 5.05 -31.60
C GLN A 120 -18.32 5.73 -31.70
N SER A 121 -17.24 5.20 -31.09
CA SER A 121 -15.95 5.89 -31.08
C SER A 121 -15.19 5.87 -32.43
N ASP A 122 -15.61 5.06 -33.39
CA ASP A 122 -14.98 4.99 -34.71
C ASP A 122 -15.50 6.03 -35.72
N GLU A 123 -16.74 6.54 -35.54
CA GLU A 123 -17.31 7.52 -36.48
C GLU A 123 -16.84 8.97 -36.19
N GLU A 124 -16.54 9.32 -34.94
CA GLU A 124 -16.20 10.70 -34.57
C GLU A 124 -14.76 11.10 -34.97
N GLN A 125 -13.85 10.16 -35.26
CA GLN A 125 -12.52 10.50 -35.77
C GLN A 125 -12.51 10.79 -37.29
N GLN A 126 -13.54 10.39 -38.05
CA GLN A 126 -13.64 10.67 -39.49
C GLN A 126 -14.59 11.82 -39.84
N GLY A 127 -15.40 12.32 -38.90
CA GLY A 127 -16.42 13.35 -39.14
C GLY A 127 -15.94 14.81 -39.18
N SER A 128 -14.66 15.12 -39.00
CA SER A 128 -14.15 16.50 -38.89
C SER A 128 -13.99 17.25 -40.23
N GLN A 129 -14.87 17.02 -41.19
CA GLN A 129 -15.04 17.89 -42.36
C GLN A 129 -16.49 17.88 -42.87
N GLN A 130 -17.41 18.59 -42.21
CA GLN A 130 -18.55 19.20 -42.91
C GLN A 130 -19.25 20.29 -42.08
N GLN A 131 -19.39 21.46 -42.69
CA GLN A 131 -20.05 22.65 -42.15
C GLN A 131 -21.57 22.42 -41.94
N PRO A 132 -22.20 23.04 -40.92
CA PRO A 132 -23.62 22.89 -40.69
C PRO A 132 -24.43 23.82 -41.62
N ARG A 133 -25.25 23.23 -42.50
CA ARG A 133 -26.36 23.92 -43.16
C ARG A 133 -27.66 23.72 -42.36
N GLN A 134 -28.31 24.83 -42.08
CA GLN A 134 -29.61 24.98 -41.43
C GLN A 134 -30.73 24.20 -42.15
N GLY A 135 -31.65 23.60 -41.40
CA GLY A 135 -32.83 22.96 -41.99
C GLY A 135 -33.87 22.40 -41.00
N ARG A 136 -34.77 23.28 -40.55
CA ARG A 136 -36.19 23.10 -40.19
C ARG A 136 -36.75 21.73 -39.73
N GLN A 137 -37.36 21.79 -38.55
CA GLN A 137 -38.43 20.92 -38.05
C GLN A 137 -39.60 20.78 -39.04
N GLN A 138 -40.08 19.55 -39.26
CA GLN A 138 -41.51 19.28 -39.39
C GLN A 138 -41.86 17.82 -39.07
N GLN A 139 -42.84 17.65 -38.18
CA GLN A 139 -43.52 16.39 -37.84
C GLN A 139 -44.33 15.86 -39.02
N GLY A 140 -44.37 14.54 -39.17
CA GLY A 140 -45.32 13.85 -40.04
C GLY A 140 -45.44 12.37 -39.72
N ARG A 141 -46.42 12.01 -38.89
CA ARG A 141 -46.92 10.63 -38.71
C ARG A 141 -47.41 10.09 -40.06
N ARG A 142 -46.98 8.88 -40.44
CA ARG A 142 -47.73 8.01 -41.34
C ARG A 142 -47.59 6.55 -40.93
N GLN A 143 -48.73 5.93 -40.63
CA GLN A 143 -48.90 4.49 -40.47
C GLN A 143 -48.66 3.78 -41.81
N GLY A 144 -48.00 2.62 -41.74
CA GLY A 144 -47.89 1.62 -42.80
C GLY A 144 -47.98 0.24 -42.16
N GLN A 145 -48.67 -0.67 -42.83
CA GLN A 145 -49.32 -1.86 -42.32
C GLN A 145 -48.69 -3.13 -42.93
N TYR A 146 -48.53 -4.19 -42.11
CA TYR A 146 -48.24 -5.60 -42.40
C TYR A 146 -47.19 -5.98 -43.47
N GLY A 147 -46.15 -6.69 -43.02
CA GLY A 147 -45.33 -7.62 -43.81
C GLY A 147 -44.78 -8.71 -42.88
N ARG A 148 -45.33 -9.92 -42.99
CA ARG A 148 -44.85 -11.15 -42.35
C ARG A 148 -43.90 -11.82 -43.36
N GLU A 149 -42.88 -12.50 -42.84
CA GLU A 149 -41.96 -13.46 -43.50
C GLU A 149 -40.52 -12.96 -43.72
N GLY A 150 -39.58 -13.73 -43.17
CA GLY A 150 -38.14 -13.52 -43.29
C GLY A 150 -37.36 -14.02 -42.08
N GLN A 151 -37.38 -15.33 -41.83
CA GLN A 151 -36.31 -15.97 -41.06
C GLN A 151 -35.01 -15.83 -41.85
N GLN A 152 -34.07 -15.08 -41.31
CA GLN A 152 -32.62 -15.19 -41.42
C GLN A 152 -32.13 -14.25 -40.32
N GLY A 153 -31.71 -14.75 -39.16
CA GLY A 153 -30.40 -15.39 -39.10
C GLY A 153 -29.27 -14.37 -39.20
N GLU A 154 -29.51 -13.07 -39.01
CA GLU A 154 -28.46 -12.12 -38.66
C GLU A 154 -28.02 -12.41 -37.22
N GLN A 155 -27.17 -13.43 -37.07
CA GLN A 155 -26.15 -13.40 -36.03
C GLN A 155 -25.29 -12.18 -36.35
N GLU A 156 -25.73 -10.99 -35.94
CA GLU A 156 -24.84 -9.87 -35.74
C GLU A 156 -23.76 -10.38 -34.79
N SER A 157 -22.56 -10.55 -35.34
CA SER A 157 -21.37 -10.77 -34.55
C SER A 157 -21.19 -9.54 -33.70
N PHE A 158 -21.76 -9.57 -32.49
CA PHE A 158 -21.36 -8.68 -31.41
C PHE A 158 -19.86 -8.92 -31.22
N GLU A 159 -19.02 -8.15 -31.90
CA GLU A 159 -17.62 -8.03 -31.53
C GLU A 159 -17.64 -7.59 -30.07
N GLN A 160 -17.19 -8.48 -29.20
CA GLN A 160 -17.33 -8.37 -27.77
C GLN A 160 -16.38 -7.28 -27.29
N LEU A 161 -16.84 -6.03 -27.38
CA LEU A 161 -16.14 -4.82 -26.95
C LEU A 161 -15.60 -5.01 -25.53
N ASP A 162 -14.38 -4.50 -25.28
CA ASP A 162 -13.70 -4.69 -24.00
C ASP A 162 -14.52 -4.09 -22.85
N ARG A 163 -14.48 -4.74 -21.69
CA ARG A 163 -15.14 -4.28 -20.46
C ARG A 163 -14.31 -4.72 -19.26
N HIS A 164 -14.00 -3.77 -18.40
CA HIS A 164 -13.25 -4.07 -17.19
C HIS A 164 -13.57 -3.12 -16.03
N GLN A 165 -13.13 -3.47 -14.83
CA GLN A 165 -13.19 -2.56 -13.68
C GLN A 165 -12.23 -1.37 -13.87
N ARG A 166 -12.47 -0.32 -13.08
CA ARG A 166 -11.71 0.93 -13.13
C ARG A 166 -10.19 0.72 -13.00
N VAL A 167 -9.45 1.15 -14.04
CA VAL A 167 -7.98 1.25 -14.02
C VAL A 167 -7.56 2.63 -13.52
N ARG A 168 -6.58 2.67 -12.61
CA ARG A 168 -6.14 3.92 -11.94
C ARG A 168 -4.76 4.32 -12.43
N ARG A 169 -4.58 5.61 -12.73
CA ARG A 169 -3.26 6.21 -12.95
C ARG A 169 -2.53 6.28 -11.60
N VAL A 170 -1.31 5.77 -11.56
CA VAL A 170 -0.41 5.87 -10.40
C VAL A 170 0.81 6.67 -10.78
N LYS A 171 1.35 7.42 -9.83
CA LYS A 171 2.56 8.23 -10.02
C LYS A 171 3.29 8.44 -8.70
N GLU A 172 4.54 8.85 -8.80
CA GLU A 172 5.37 9.24 -7.66
C GLU A 172 4.59 10.03 -6.59
N GLY A 173 4.75 9.59 -5.34
CA GLY A 173 4.08 10.19 -4.19
C GLY A 173 2.70 9.62 -3.86
N ASP A 174 2.10 8.80 -4.73
CA ASP A 174 0.86 8.09 -4.42
C ASP A 174 1.11 7.01 -3.36
N VAL A 175 0.27 6.98 -2.31
CA VAL A 175 0.08 5.83 -1.43
C VAL A 175 -1.22 5.15 -1.82
N ILE A 176 -1.21 3.83 -1.92
CA ILE A 176 -2.31 2.98 -2.37
C ILE A 176 -2.58 1.93 -1.30
N ALA A 177 -3.83 1.84 -0.88
CA ALA A 177 -4.32 0.89 0.12
C ALA A 177 -4.98 -0.30 -0.56
N ILE A 178 -4.49 -1.51 -0.27
CA ILE A 178 -4.93 -2.76 -0.89
C ILE A 178 -5.36 -3.74 0.23
N PRO A 179 -6.64 -4.11 0.32
CA PRO A 179 -7.09 -5.14 1.27
C PRO A 179 -6.51 -6.52 0.98
N ALA A 180 -6.48 -7.39 2.00
CA ALA A 180 -6.19 -8.81 1.82
C ALA A 180 -7.18 -9.45 0.84
N GLY A 181 -6.71 -10.37 -0.01
CA GLY A 181 -7.52 -11.09 -0.99
C GLY A 181 -7.91 -10.30 -2.25
N VAL A 182 -7.64 -8.99 -2.31
CA VAL A 182 -7.95 -8.17 -3.48
C VAL A 182 -6.87 -8.30 -4.55
N THR A 183 -7.28 -8.69 -5.76
CA THR A 183 -6.38 -8.87 -6.91
C THR A 183 -5.93 -7.52 -7.46
N THR A 184 -4.62 -7.41 -7.69
CA THR A 184 -3.99 -6.22 -8.27
C THR A 184 -3.01 -6.59 -9.37
N TRP A 185 -2.90 -5.74 -10.38
CA TRP A 185 -1.87 -5.78 -11.42
C TRP A 185 -1.37 -4.35 -11.66
N SER A 186 -0.15 -4.22 -12.20
CA SER A 186 0.39 -2.90 -12.55
C SER A 186 1.15 -2.91 -13.86
N TYR A 187 1.05 -1.82 -14.61
CA TYR A 187 1.69 -1.67 -15.93
C TYR A 187 2.42 -0.34 -16.00
N ASN A 188 3.66 -0.37 -16.50
CA ASN A 188 4.48 0.82 -16.69
C ASN A 188 4.47 1.26 -18.16
N ASP A 189 3.74 2.33 -18.45
CA ASP A 189 3.72 3.02 -19.75
C ASP A 189 4.66 4.24 -19.80
N GLY A 190 5.42 4.50 -18.73
CA GLY A 190 6.38 5.59 -18.63
C GLY A 190 7.77 5.23 -19.17
N ASP A 191 8.59 6.25 -19.40
CA ASP A 191 9.97 6.07 -19.86
C ASP A 191 10.93 5.63 -18.75
N GLN A 192 10.62 5.97 -17.50
CA GLN A 192 11.39 5.58 -16.31
C GLN A 192 10.81 4.30 -15.68
N SER A 193 11.63 3.56 -14.94
CA SER A 193 11.13 2.47 -14.11
C SER A 193 10.09 2.98 -13.10
N LEU A 194 9.01 2.23 -12.97
CA LEU A 194 7.98 2.42 -11.96
C LEU A 194 8.40 1.63 -10.71
N ILE A 195 8.65 2.35 -9.62
CA ILE A 195 9.18 1.76 -8.39
C ILE A 195 8.15 1.86 -7.28
N PHE A 196 7.78 0.72 -6.72
CA PHE A 196 6.90 0.59 -5.56
C PHE A 196 7.69 0.11 -4.34
N VAL A 197 7.37 0.65 -3.18
CA VAL A 197 7.69 0.01 -1.89
C VAL A 197 6.38 -0.36 -1.22
N SER A 198 6.22 -1.64 -0.87
CA SER A 198 5.00 -2.22 -0.33
C SER A 198 5.27 -2.74 1.08
N LEU A 199 4.52 -2.26 2.06
CA LEU A 199 4.42 -2.87 3.38
C LEU A 199 3.24 -3.85 3.39
N LEU A 200 3.48 -5.05 3.90
CA LEU A 200 2.51 -6.12 4.13
C LEU A 200 2.35 -6.28 5.64
N ASP A 201 1.15 -6.09 6.17
CA ASP A 201 0.88 -6.29 7.60
C ASP A 201 0.48 -7.74 7.87
N ILE A 202 1.47 -8.59 8.16
CA ILE A 202 1.29 -10.04 8.38
C ILE A 202 0.56 -10.33 9.69
N SER A 203 0.66 -9.44 10.67
CA SER A 203 -0.04 -9.57 11.95
C SER A 203 -1.49 -9.06 11.94
N ASN A 204 -1.91 -8.43 10.84
CA ASN A 204 -3.24 -7.87 10.70
C ASN A 204 -4.34 -8.91 10.94
N ASN A 205 -5.43 -8.50 11.57
CA ASN A 205 -6.59 -9.37 11.81
C ASN A 205 -7.32 -9.83 10.54
N HIS A 206 -7.05 -9.20 9.38
CA HIS A 206 -7.50 -9.68 8.08
C HIS A 206 -6.74 -10.92 7.59
N ASN A 207 -5.52 -11.16 8.08
CA ASN A 207 -4.76 -12.37 7.80
C ASN A 207 -5.16 -13.49 8.76
N GLN A 208 -5.96 -14.44 8.28
CA GLN A 208 -6.46 -15.56 9.07
C GLN A 208 -5.64 -16.85 8.90
N LEU A 209 -4.52 -16.79 8.17
CA LEU A 209 -3.67 -17.95 7.92
C LEU A 209 -2.64 -18.08 9.06
N ASP A 210 -1.48 -17.49 8.88
CA ASP A 210 -0.36 -17.44 9.83
C ASP A 210 0.54 -16.25 9.47
N GLN A 211 1.62 -16.04 10.22
CA GLN A 211 2.54 -14.90 10.07
C GLN A 211 3.41 -14.95 8.80
N ASN A 212 3.22 -15.90 7.88
CA ASN A 212 3.98 -15.91 6.63
C ASN A 212 3.28 -15.07 5.55
N PRO A 213 3.96 -14.08 4.96
CA PRO A 213 3.44 -13.34 3.83
C PRO A 213 3.34 -14.26 2.61
N ARG A 214 2.18 -14.25 1.95
CA ARG A 214 1.92 -15.06 0.74
C ARG A 214 1.38 -14.20 -0.38
N ARG A 215 1.83 -14.51 -1.59
CA ARG A 215 1.30 -13.93 -2.82
C ARG A 215 0.76 -15.04 -3.71
N PHE A 216 -0.51 -14.90 -4.08
CA PHE A 216 -1.23 -15.83 -4.94
C PHE A 216 -1.33 -15.19 -6.32
N TYR A 217 -0.57 -15.71 -7.28
CA TYR A 217 -0.60 -15.24 -8.66
C TYR A 217 -1.69 -15.94 -9.46
N LEU A 218 -2.37 -15.17 -10.31
CA LEU A 218 -3.37 -15.67 -11.24
C LEU A 218 -2.79 -16.02 -12.62
N ALA A 219 -1.52 -15.70 -12.88
CA ALA A 219 -0.89 -15.92 -14.17
C ALA A 219 0.63 -16.12 -14.04
N GLY A 220 1.26 -16.57 -15.13
CA GLY A 220 2.70 -16.77 -15.23
C GLY A 220 3.20 -17.97 -14.45
N ASN A 221 4.52 -18.04 -14.25
CA ASN A 221 5.19 -19.02 -13.40
C ASN A 221 6.08 -18.33 -12.35
N PRO A 222 5.47 -17.79 -11.29
CA PRO A 222 6.16 -16.92 -10.36
C PRO A 222 7.16 -17.67 -9.48
N LYS A 223 8.20 -16.95 -9.06
CA LYS A 223 9.07 -17.35 -7.96
C LYS A 223 8.54 -16.78 -6.66
N ASP A 224 8.60 -17.57 -5.60
CA ASP A 224 8.16 -17.15 -4.27
C ASP A 224 9.06 -16.03 -3.72
N GLU A 225 8.45 -14.91 -3.37
CA GLU A 225 9.11 -13.66 -3.01
C GLU A 225 9.62 -13.65 -1.56
N PHE A 226 9.17 -14.61 -0.74
CA PHE A 226 9.48 -14.68 0.68
C PHE A 226 10.10 -16.02 1.09
N ASN A 227 10.30 -16.95 0.15
CA ASN A 227 10.86 -18.27 0.43
C ASN A 227 12.38 -18.23 0.37
N GLN A 228 13.01 -18.27 1.54
CA GLN A 228 14.46 -18.32 1.66
C GLN A 228 14.94 -19.75 1.59
N GLN A 229 15.29 -20.22 0.38
CA GLN A 229 15.99 -21.50 0.18
C GLN A 229 17.44 -21.50 0.74
N GLY A 230 17.80 -20.61 1.67
CA GLY A 230 19.18 -20.38 2.07
C GLY A 230 19.53 -20.42 3.56
N GLN A 231 18.61 -20.21 4.52
CA GLN A 231 19.05 -19.89 5.89
C GLN A 231 18.46 -20.68 7.08
N SER A 232 17.42 -21.51 6.91
CA SER A 232 16.96 -22.36 8.02
C SER A 232 17.71 -23.69 8.10
N ARG A 233 18.96 -23.65 8.57
CA ARG A 233 19.76 -24.86 8.90
C ARG A 233 19.44 -25.46 10.27
N GLY A 234 18.37 -25.02 10.94
CA GLY A 234 18.08 -25.53 12.27
C GLY A 234 16.72 -25.14 12.82
N GLN A 235 15.64 -25.62 12.21
CA GLN A 235 14.41 -26.07 12.91
C GLN A 235 13.40 -26.57 11.85
N SER A 236 12.75 -27.70 12.16
CA SER A 236 11.60 -28.26 11.42
C SER A 236 11.86 -29.02 10.10
N ARG A 237 12.69 -30.08 10.16
CA ARG A 237 12.69 -31.16 9.15
C ARG A 237 11.30 -31.78 8.87
N GLN A 238 10.33 -31.60 9.78
CA GLN A 238 8.95 -32.08 9.60
C GLN A 238 8.08 -31.19 8.70
N GLN A 239 8.36 -29.89 8.54
CA GLN A 239 7.59 -29.04 7.60
C GLN A 239 8.08 -29.18 6.15
N GLN A 240 9.38 -29.43 5.95
CA GLN A 240 9.93 -29.72 4.62
C GLN A 240 9.39 -31.04 4.04
N GLU A 241 9.05 -32.04 4.87
CA GLU A 241 8.48 -33.30 4.38
C GLU A 241 6.99 -33.22 4.02
N GLN A 242 6.20 -32.31 4.62
CA GLN A 242 4.79 -32.12 4.23
C GLN A 242 4.63 -31.30 2.95
N GLN A 243 5.40 -30.21 2.77
CA GLN A 243 5.39 -29.46 1.50
C GLN A 243 6.10 -30.22 0.36
N GLY A 244 7.12 -31.02 0.68
CA GLY A 244 7.81 -31.90 -0.27
C GLY A 244 7.00 -33.12 -0.71
N ARG A 245 6.08 -33.63 0.13
CA ARG A 245 5.21 -34.77 -0.24
C ARG A 245 4.08 -34.39 -1.19
N SER A 246 3.48 -33.21 -1.05
CA SER A 246 2.51 -32.72 -2.04
C SER A 246 3.14 -32.43 -3.41
N ARG A 247 4.44 -32.06 -3.44
CA ARG A 247 5.19 -31.84 -4.69
C ARG A 247 5.57 -33.12 -5.45
N ARG A 248 5.51 -34.31 -4.82
CA ARG A 248 5.89 -35.58 -5.48
C ARG A 248 4.72 -36.42 -5.97
N GLN A 249 3.47 -36.06 -5.65
CA GLN A 249 2.29 -36.86 -6.02
C GLN A 249 1.46 -36.33 -7.19
N GLN A 250 1.83 -35.20 -7.80
CA GLN A 250 1.29 -34.79 -9.11
C GLN A 250 2.43 -34.73 -10.14
N GLN A 251 2.63 -35.85 -10.85
CA GLN A 251 3.22 -35.79 -12.17
C GLN A 251 2.31 -34.90 -13.03
N GLY A 252 2.72 -33.66 -13.34
CA GLY A 252 1.96 -32.84 -14.26
C GLY A 252 2.43 -31.42 -14.52
N ASN A 253 2.85 -30.63 -13.51
CA ASN A 253 3.08 -29.21 -13.77
C ASN A 253 4.06 -28.55 -12.79
N ASN A 254 5.14 -27.95 -13.31
CA ASN A 254 6.15 -27.20 -12.55
C ASN A 254 5.77 -25.70 -12.38
N ASN A 255 4.49 -25.36 -12.45
CA ASN A 255 4.01 -23.98 -12.41
C ASN A 255 3.38 -23.62 -11.04
N ASN A 256 3.63 -22.40 -10.57
CA ASN A 256 3.27 -21.89 -9.25
C ASN A 256 2.09 -20.88 -9.24
N ASN A 257 1.37 -20.64 -10.35
CA ASN A 257 0.12 -19.86 -10.30
C ASN A 257 -1.06 -20.69 -9.76
N ILE A 258 -2.14 -20.03 -9.30
CA ILE A 258 -3.25 -20.72 -8.64
C ILE A 258 -4.00 -21.70 -9.55
N PHE A 259 -4.11 -21.41 -10.85
CA PHE A 259 -4.83 -22.27 -11.79
C PHE A 259 -4.09 -23.59 -12.02
N ALA A 260 -2.76 -23.58 -11.90
CA ALA A 260 -1.93 -24.78 -12.06
C ALA A 260 -2.24 -25.88 -11.02
N GLY A 261 -2.90 -25.54 -9.90
CA GLY A 261 -3.32 -26.51 -8.89
C GLY A 261 -4.65 -27.23 -9.18
N PHE A 262 -5.42 -26.78 -10.18
CA PHE A 262 -6.68 -27.43 -10.57
C PHE A 262 -6.47 -28.53 -11.60
N ASP A 263 -7.37 -29.51 -11.62
CA ASP A 263 -7.47 -30.46 -12.73
C ASP A 263 -7.83 -29.70 -14.02
N THR A 264 -7.05 -29.91 -15.09
CA THR A 264 -7.20 -29.16 -16.35
C THR A 264 -8.58 -29.33 -16.97
N ARG A 265 -9.15 -30.54 -16.92
CA ARG A 265 -10.45 -30.82 -17.51
C ARG A 265 -11.56 -30.18 -16.70
N LEU A 266 -11.52 -30.32 -15.37
CA LEU A 266 -12.48 -29.67 -14.48
C LEU A 266 -12.43 -28.14 -14.59
N LEU A 267 -11.24 -27.55 -14.73
CA LEU A 267 -11.08 -26.11 -14.95
C LEU A 267 -11.66 -25.68 -16.30
N ALA A 268 -11.40 -26.45 -17.37
CA ALA A 268 -11.96 -26.19 -18.69
C ALA A 268 -13.49 -26.26 -18.69
N ASP A 269 -14.05 -27.29 -18.03
CA ASP A 269 -15.49 -27.47 -17.88
C ASP A 269 -16.11 -26.32 -17.05
N ALA A 270 -15.47 -25.90 -15.96
CA ALA A 270 -15.97 -24.83 -15.08
C ALA A 270 -15.98 -23.45 -15.75
N LEU A 271 -14.97 -23.17 -16.59
CA LEU A 271 -14.85 -21.90 -17.33
C LEU A 271 -15.55 -21.95 -18.70
N ASN A 272 -16.07 -23.12 -19.10
CA ASN A 272 -16.65 -23.36 -20.42
C ASN A 272 -15.70 -22.98 -21.58
N ILE A 273 -14.46 -23.44 -21.48
CA ILE A 273 -13.39 -23.22 -22.46
C ILE A 273 -12.80 -24.57 -22.91
N ASP A 274 -12.02 -24.57 -23.98
CA ASP A 274 -11.27 -25.76 -24.37
C ASP A 274 -10.09 -26.03 -23.40
N GLN A 275 -9.66 -27.29 -23.34
CA GLN A 275 -8.57 -27.69 -22.45
C GLN A 275 -7.24 -27.02 -22.78
N GLN A 276 -6.98 -26.66 -24.04
CA GLN A 276 -5.74 -25.98 -24.41
C GLN A 276 -5.72 -24.56 -23.82
N THR A 277 -6.84 -23.83 -23.83
CA THR A 277 -6.97 -22.54 -23.14
C THR A 277 -6.82 -22.69 -21.62
N ALA A 278 -7.39 -23.75 -21.03
CA ALA A 278 -7.15 -24.04 -19.60
C ALA A 278 -5.66 -24.30 -19.30
N GLN A 279 -4.94 -25.03 -20.16
CA GLN A 279 -3.49 -25.25 -20.03
C GLN A 279 -2.68 -23.94 -20.12
N GLN A 280 -3.15 -22.96 -20.92
CA GLN A 280 -2.54 -21.63 -20.98
C GLN A 280 -2.73 -20.85 -19.67
N LEU A 281 -3.92 -20.88 -19.06
CA LEU A 281 -4.16 -20.29 -17.73
C LEU A 281 -3.26 -20.93 -16.66
N GLN A 282 -3.09 -22.25 -16.73
CA GLN A 282 -2.16 -22.99 -15.89
C GLN A 282 -0.69 -22.71 -16.19
N GLY A 283 -0.40 -21.95 -17.25
CA GLY A 283 0.93 -21.57 -17.72
C GLY A 283 1.86 -22.77 -17.93
N GLN A 284 1.37 -23.90 -18.45
CA GLN A 284 2.18 -25.12 -18.63
C GLN A 284 3.45 -24.88 -19.48
N ASN A 285 3.40 -23.91 -20.38
CA ASN A 285 4.49 -23.53 -21.28
C ASN A 285 5.03 -22.11 -21.02
N ASP A 286 4.65 -21.48 -19.89
CA ASP A 286 5.13 -20.14 -19.53
C ASP A 286 6.29 -20.23 -18.55
N ASN A 287 7.48 -19.84 -19.00
CA ASN A 287 8.69 -19.76 -18.15
C ASN A 287 8.92 -18.34 -17.62
N ARG A 288 8.04 -17.38 -17.96
CA ARG A 288 8.18 -16.00 -17.50
C ARG A 288 7.72 -15.91 -16.05
N PRO A 289 8.45 -15.13 -15.23
CA PRO A 289 8.12 -14.96 -13.82
C PRO A 289 7.02 -13.90 -13.69
N GLN A 290 6.89 -13.32 -12.50
CA GLN A 290 5.78 -12.42 -12.18
C GLN A 290 5.76 -11.04 -12.86
N ILE A 291 6.81 -10.59 -13.56
CA ILE A 291 6.77 -9.34 -14.34
C ILE A 291 7.21 -9.64 -15.77
N VAL A 292 6.29 -9.41 -16.71
CA VAL A 292 6.45 -9.76 -18.12
C VAL A 292 6.58 -8.51 -18.98
N ARG A 293 7.20 -8.63 -20.15
CA ARG A 293 7.28 -7.52 -21.11
C ARG A 293 6.08 -7.55 -22.05
N VAL A 294 5.38 -6.42 -22.14
CA VAL A 294 4.35 -6.21 -23.16
C VAL A 294 5.01 -5.77 -24.45
N GLN A 295 4.71 -6.47 -25.55
CA GLN A 295 5.12 -6.05 -26.89
C GLN A 295 4.19 -4.92 -27.36
N GLY A 296 4.77 -3.79 -27.77
CA GLY A 296 3.99 -2.60 -28.15
C GLY A 296 3.42 -1.86 -26.94
N ARG A 297 2.16 -1.43 -27.04
CA ARG A 297 1.41 -0.75 -25.97
C ARG A 297 0.37 -1.72 -25.40
N LEU A 298 0.18 -1.69 -24.08
CA LEU A 298 -0.97 -2.33 -23.47
C LEU A 298 -2.19 -1.43 -23.66
N ASP A 299 -3.10 -1.83 -24.53
CA ASP A 299 -4.34 -1.11 -24.83
C ASP A 299 -5.48 -1.64 -23.94
N PHE A 300 -6.23 -0.71 -23.36
CA PHE A 300 -7.40 -0.95 -22.51
C PHE A 300 -8.19 0.35 -22.38
N ILE A 301 -9.47 0.25 -22.04
CA ILE A 301 -10.39 1.39 -22.00
C ILE A 301 -9.95 2.38 -20.93
N GLN A 302 -9.90 3.66 -21.33
CA GLN A 302 -9.43 4.71 -20.46
C GLN A 302 -10.03 6.08 -20.80
N PRO A 303 -10.55 6.84 -19.81
CA PRO A 303 -10.97 8.21 -20.03
C PRO A 303 -9.81 9.09 -20.52
N PRO A 304 -10.03 9.97 -21.51
CA PRO A 304 -9.04 10.93 -21.98
C PRO A 304 -8.44 11.75 -20.83
N GLU A 305 -7.17 12.17 -20.96
CA GLU A 305 -6.50 12.92 -19.89
C GLU A 305 -7.21 14.25 -19.53
N SER A 306 -7.77 14.96 -20.51
CA SER A 306 -8.53 16.20 -20.30
C SER A 306 -9.71 16.02 -19.34
N MET A 307 -10.49 14.96 -19.52
CA MET A 307 -11.65 14.64 -18.67
C MET A 307 -11.26 14.17 -17.26
N ARG A 308 -9.99 13.78 -17.04
CA ARG A 308 -9.51 13.34 -15.72
C ARG A 308 -9.14 14.50 -14.82
N GLU A 309 -8.59 15.58 -15.37
CA GLU A 309 -8.21 16.76 -14.59
C GLU A 309 -9.45 17.49 -14.08
N GLU A 310 -10.50 17.62 -14.91
CA GLU A 310 -11.78 18.19 -14.51
C GLU A 310 -12.46 17.41 -13.37
N ARG A 311 -12.51 16.07 -13.44
CA ARG A 311 -13.06 15.23 -12.36
C ARG A 311 -12.23 15.26 -11.07
N GLN A 312 -10.93 15.53 -11.16
CA GLN A 312 -10.07 15.70 -9.97
C GLN A 312 -10.29 17.05 -9.30
N LEU A 313 -10.57 18.11 -10.07
CA LEU A 313 -10.85 19.45 -9.56
C LEU A 313 -12.26 19.60 -8.98
N GLN A 314 -13.26 18.87 -9.50
CA GLN A 314 -14.65 18.92 -9.03
C GLN A 314 -14.94 18.06 -7.78
N GLY A 315 -13.92 17.48 -7.14
CA GLY A 315 -14.01 16.89 -5.80
C GLY A 315 -15.30 16.10 -5.50
N GLN A 316 -15.51 14.92 -6.12
CA GLN A 316 -16.57 13.97 -5.77
C GLN A 316 -17.97 14.56 -5.44
N GLN A 317 -18.36 15.69 -6.04
CA GLN A 317 -19.74 16.16 -6.02
C GLN A 317 -20.38 15.86 -7.38
N GLY A 318 -21.16 14.79 -7.43
CA GLY A 318 -22.11 14.58 -8.53
C GLY A 318 -22.11 13.18 -9.13
N GLN A 319 -22.82 12.26 -8.49
CA GLN A 319 -23.86 11.48 -9.18
C GLN A 319 -24.84 10.99 -8.10
N GLN A 320 -25.90 11.78 -7.87
CA GLN A 320 -27.13 11.29 -7.27
C GLN A 320 -27.86 10.46 -8.35
N GLY A 321 -27.33 9.28 -8.64
CA GLY A 321 -28.09 8.14 -9.15
C GLY A 321 -28.58 7.32 -7.95
N GLN A 322 -29.51 6.41 -8.13
CA GLN A 322 -30.08 5.62 -7.02
C GLN A 322 -29.01 4.68 -6.41
N ASN A 323 -28.32 5.14 -5.36
CA ASN A 323 -27.19 4.44 -4.76
C ASN A 323 -27.60 3.11 -4.11
N GLY A 324 -27.26 1.98 -4.75
CA GLY A 324 -27.10 0.70 -4.07
C GLY A 324 -25.85 0.70 -3.16
N PHE A 325 -25.81 -0.19 -2.17
CA PHE A 325 -24.62 -0.38 -1.30
C PHE A 325 -23.36 -0.78 -2.10
N GLU A 326 -23.57 -1.42 -3.26
CA GLU A 326 -22.53 -1.79 -4.24
C GLU A 326 -21.76 -0.57 -4.78
N GLU A 327 -22.46 0.53 -5.11
CA GLU A 327 -21.83 1.70 -5.74
C GLU A 327 -20.89 2.47 -4.79
N VAL A 328 -21.14 2.43 -3.48
CA VAL A 328 -20.29 3.09 -2.47
C VAL A 328 -18.99 2.32 -2.23
N PHE A 329 -19.05 0.98 -2.24
CA PHE A 329 -17.89 0.12 -2.02
C PHE A 329 -16.96 0.10 -3.24
N CYS A 330 -17.51 -0.01 -4.44
CA CYS A 330 -16.75 -0.12 -5.70
C CYS A 330 -15.97 1.17 -6.05
N HIS A 331 -16.43 2.32 -5.56
CA HIS A 331 -15.82 3.63 -5.82
C HIS A 331 -15.03 4.21 -4.64
N MET A 332 -14.74 3.41 -3.61
CA MET A 332 -14.01 3.88 -2.46
C MET A 332 -12.64 4.48 -2.83
N LYS A 333 -12.24 5.51 -2.09
CA LYS A 333 -10.95 6.16 -2.28
C LYS A 333 -9.83 5.26 -1.74
N ILE A 334 -9.13 4.59 -2.66
CA ILE A 334 -8.02 3.68 -2.34
C ILE A 334 -6.63 4.30 -2.43
N LYS A 335 -6.51 5.53 -2.95
CA LYS A 335 -5.22 6.18 -3.15
C LYS A 335 -5.24 7.66 -2.81
N GLN A 336 -4.12 8.16 -2.33
CA GLN A 336 -3.87 9.57 -2.05
C GLN A 336 -2.42 9.91 -2.33
N ASN A 337 -2.16 11.05 -2.98
CA ASN A 337 -0.80 11.54 -3.14
C ASN A 337 -0.37 12.33 -1.90
N ILE A 338 0.70 11.90 -1.24
CA ILE A 338 1.31 12.60 -0.10
C ILE A 338 2.73 13.08 -0.40
N GLY A 339 3.19 12.92 -1.65
CA GLY A 339 4.46 13.45 -2.12
C GLY A 339 4.40 14.95 -2.46
N LYS A 340 3.22 15.46 -2.85
CA LYS A 340 3.01 16.87 -3.24
C LYS A 340 3.32 17.85 -2.10
N PRO A 341 4.21 18.84 -2.30
CA PRO A 341 4.52 19.86 -1.29
C PRO A 341 3.31 20.66 -0.80
N SER A 342 2.32 20.90 -1.68
CA SER A 342 1.10 21.64 -1.35
C SER A 342 0.13 20.89 -0.43
N LEU A 343 0.38 19.61 -0.16
CA LEU A 343 -0.41 18.76 0.73
C LEU A 343 0.35 18.44 2.03
N ALA A 344 1.28 19.31 2.44
CA ALA A 344 1.99 19.21 3.72
C ALA A 344 1.06 19.58 4.87
N ASP A 345 1.00 18.73 5.90
CA ASP A 345 0.26 19.01 7.14
C ASP A 345 1.10 19.88 8.08
N VAL A 346 2.42 19.64 8.08
CA VAL A 346 3.40 20.45 8.80
C VAL A 346 4.46 20.92 7.82
N PHE A 347 4.70 22.24 7.82
CA PHE A 347 5.73 22.87 7.01
C PHE A 347 6.50 23.89 7.83
N SER A 348 7.82 23.82 7.74
CA SER A 348 8.75 24.81 8.25
C SER A 348 9.71 25.21 7.11
N PRO A 349 9.72 26.48 6.68
CA PRO A 349 10.53 26.93 5.54
C PRO A 349 12.02 26.64 5.66
N GLN A 350 12.54 26.50 6.89
CA GLN A 350 13.96 26.26 7.16
C GLN A 350 14.28 24.80 7.54
N ALA A 351 13.26 23.95 7.70
CA ALA A 351 13.45 22.57 8.16
C ALA A 351 12.91 21.53 7.19
N GLY A 352 11.76 21.78 6.55
CA GLY A 352 11.14 20.84 5.64
C GLY A 352 9.63 20.71 5.83
N ARG A 353 9.08 19.59 5.36
CA ARG A 353 7.64 19.29 5.38
C ARG A 353 7.36 17.84 5.76
N ILE A 354 6.22 17.62 6.37
CA ILE A 354 5.69 16.30 6.74
C ILE A 354 4.22 16.25 6.32
N SER A 355 3.85 15.18 5.62
CA SER A 355 2.48 14.87 5.20
C SER A 355 2.08 13.53 5.80
N THR A 356 0.91 13.46 6.42
CA THR A 356 0.36 12.27 7.07
C THR A 356 -0.83 11.72 6.28
N LEU A 357 -1.04 10.41 6.36
CA LEU A 357 -2.11 9.71 5.70
C LEU A 357 -2.75 8.71 6.66
N ASN A 358 -4.01 8.93 6.98
CA ASN A 358 -4.81 8.10 7.86
C ASN A 358 -6.28 8.07 7.39
N GLY A 359 -7.14 7.43 8.17
CA GLY A 359 -8.55 7.18 7.93
C GLY A 359 -9.42 8.42 7.85
N PHE A 360 -8.94 9.58 8.28
CA PHE A 360 -9.63 10.85 8.03
C PHE A 360 -9.47 11.31 6.58
N SER A 361 -8.29 11.07 5.99
CA SER A 361 -7.94 11.50 4.62
C SER A 361 -8.24 10.44 3.55
N MET A 362 -8.23 9.16 3.95
CA MET A 362 -8.44 8.00 3.09
C MET A 362 -9.20 6.90 3.87
N PRO A 363 -10.55 6.89 3.84
CA PRO A 363 -11.39 6.10 4.76
C PRO A 363 -11.11 4.59 4.82
N ILE A 364 -10.65 3.98 3.72
CA ILE A 364 -10.28 2.55 3.69
C ILE A 364 -9.22 2.20 4.74
N LEU A 365 -8.38 3.15 5.15
CA LEU A 365 -7.34 2.94 6.17
C LEU A 365 -7.90 2.55 7.54
N ARG A 366 -9.12 2.97 7.88
CA ARG A 366 -9.81 2.51 9.10
C ARG A 366 -10.05 1.01 9.11
N HIS A 367 -10.34 0.45 7.93
CA HIS A 367 -10.55 -0.98 7.77
C HIS A 367 -9.22 -1.71 7.76
N LEU A 368 -8.20 -1.16 7.09
CA LEU A 368 -6.88 -1.80 7.03
C LEU A 368 -6.08 -1.66 8.32
N ARG A 369 -6.41 -0.69 9.19
CA ARG A 369 -5.65 -0.31 10.40
C ARG A 369 -4.19 0.05 10.08
N LEU A 370 -3.99 0.86 9.04
CA LEU A 370 -2.67 1.27 8.59
C LEU A 370 -2.65 2.77 8.29
N SER A 371 -1.51 3.42 8.51
CA SER A 371 -1.25 4.78 8.06
C SER A 371 0.12 4.93 7.43
N ALA A 372 0.36 6.11 6.85
CA ALA A 372 1.65 6.46 6.32
C ALA A 372 2.00 7.93 6.61
N GLU A 373 3.30 8.23 6.61
CA GLU A 373 3.83 9.57 6.76
C GLU A 373 4.97 9.79 5.76
N ARG A 374 4.94 10.90 5.03
CA ARG A 374 5.98 11.31 4.08
C ARG A 374 6.70 12.54 4.62
N GLY A 375 7.98 12.40 4.95
CA GLY A 375 8.82 13.51 5.38
C GLY A 375 9.84 13.93 4.33
N PHE A 376 9.99 15.24 4.14
CA PHE A 376 11.04 15.87 3.35
C PHE A 376 11.76 16.86 4.24
N LEU A 377 12.96 16.53 4.70
CA LEU A 377 13.78 17.37 5.55
C LEU A 377 14.94 17.98 4.77
N TYR A 378 15.12 19.28 4.95
CA TYR A 378 16.24 20.03 4.40
C TYR A 378 17.54 19.72 5.14
N ASN A 379 18.63 20.24 4.60
CA ASN A 379 19.98 19.98 5.12
C ASN A 379 20.07 20.29 6.62
N ASN A 380 20.55 19.33 7.41
CA ASN A 380 20.71 19.45 8.86
C ASN A 380 19.42 19.69 9.66
N ALA A 381 18.25 19.63 9.03
CA ALA A 381 16.98 19.69 9.73
C ALA A 381 16.76 18.45 10.59
N ILE A 382 15.99 18.60 11.65
CA ILE A 382 15.74 17.55 12.64
C ILE A 382 14.25 17.23 12.62
N HIS A 383 13.91 15.96 12.47
CA HIS A 383 12.60 15.49 12.89
C HIS A 383 12.60 15.49 14.41
N SER A 384 11.65 16.19 15.02
CA SER A 384 11.58 16.31 16.47
C SER A 384 11.65 14.92 17.12
N PRO A 385 12.48 14.73 18.15
CA PRO A 385 12.52 13.46 18.86
C PRO A 385 11.14 13.12 19.37
N HIS A 386 10.71 11.88 19.17
CA HIS A 386 9.34 11.46 19.48
C HIS A 386 9.28 9.96 19.75
N TRP A 387 8.14 9.48 20.22
CA TRP A 387 7.78 8.07 20.22
C TRP A 387 6.38 7.89 19.63
N ASN A 388 6.14 6.75 18.96
CA ASN A 388 4.82 6.37 18.47
C ASN A 388 4.02 5.71 19.60
N LEU A 389 2.82 6.21 19.88
CA LEU A 389 2.00 5.81 21.02
C LEU A 389 1.27 4.47 20.80
N ASN A 390 0.80 4.24 19.58
CA ASN A 390 -0.12 3.16 19.23
C ASN A 390 0.26 2.41 17.94
N ALA A 391 1.48 2.60 17.43
CA ALA A 391 1.91 1.97 16.18
C ALA A 391 3.41 1.68 16.21
N HIS A 392 3.81 0.64 15.49
CA HIS A 392 5.18 0.52 14.99
C HIS A 392 5.35 1.42 13.76
N GLU A 393 6.58 1.82 13.48
CA GLU A 393 6.91 2.67 12.34
C GLU A 393 8.04 2.03 11.51
N ILE A 394 7.77 1.82 10.23
CA ILE A 394 8.68 1.20 9.27
C ILE A 394 9.09 2.26 8.26
N VAL A 395 10.36 2.67 8.29
CA VAL A 395 10.84 3.83 7.55
C VAL A 395 11.71 3.39 6.37
N TYR A 396 11.29 3.73 5.16
CA TYR A 396 12.08 3.57 3.94
C TYR A 396 12.66 4.91 3.49
N VAL A 397 13.98 4.95 3.29
CA VAL A 397 14.69 6.16 2.84
C VAL A 397 14.60 6.27 1.32
N ILE A 398 13.90 7.30 0.85
CA ILE A 398 13.66 7.56 -0.57
C ILE A 398 14.84 8.28 -1.21
N ARG A 399 15.37 9.31 -0.52
CA ARG A 399 16.48 10.13 -1.03
C ARG A 399 17.28 10.74 0.12
N GLY A 400 18.56 10.99 -0.13
CA GLY A 400 19.43 11.66 0.83
C GLY A 400 19.90 10.72 1.94
N SER A 401 20.18 11.28 3.11
CA SER A 401 20.62 10.51 4.29
C SER A 401 20.33 11.23 5.60
N ALA A 402 20.22 10.48 6.69
CA ALA A 402 20.02 11.02 8.03
C ALA A 402 20.84 10.24 9.06
N ARG A 403 21.24 10.90 10.15
CA ARG A 403 21.63 10.18 11.38
C ARG A 403 20.36 9.88 12.16
N VAL A 404 20.18 8.62 12.52
CA VAL A 404 19.01 8.12 13.24
C VAL A 404 19.48 7.48 14.54
N GLN A 405 18.82 7.84 15.64
CA GLN A 405 18.97 7.18 16.93
C GLN A 405 17.62 6.62 17.38
N VAL A 406 17.59 5.35 17.81
CA VAL A 406 16.41 4.71 18.41
C VAL A 406 16.78 4.22 19.81
N VAL A 407 15.93 4.53 20.78
CA VAL A 407 16.14 4.26 22.21
C VAL A 407 14.99 3.40 22.75
N ASN A 408 15.33 2.33 23.46
CA ASN A 408 14.37 1.40 24.09
C ASN A 408 13.89 1.90 25.46
N ASP A 409 13.08 1.07 26.13
CA ASP A 409 12.53 1.33 27.46
C ASP A 409 13.57 1.36 28.58
N ASN A 410 14.73 0.72 28.40
CA ASN A 410 15.87 0.80 29.31
C ASN A 410 16.66 2.11 29.16
N GLY A 411 16.35 2.94 28.16
CA GLY A 411 17.14 4.12 27.81
C GLY A 411 18.41 3.79 27.03
N GLU A 412 18.53 2.58 26.50
CA GLU A 412 19.67 2.13 25.71
C GLU A 412 19.45 2.50 24.24
N THR A 413 20.51 2.98 23.59
CA THR A 413 20.47 3.29 22.15
C THR A 413 20.66 2.00 21.36
N ILE A 414 19.55 1.48 20.82
CA ILE A 414 19.52 0.22 20.06
C ILE A 414 19.74 0.43 18.55
N LEU A 415 19.65 1.66 18.06
CA LEU A 415 20.14 2.09 16.74
C LEU A 415 20.87 3.43 16.89
N ASP A 416 22.07 3.55 16.33
CA ASP A 416 22.74 4.83 16.06
C ASP A 416 23.51 4.69 14.75
N ASP A 417 22.88 5.10 13.64
CA ASP A 417 23.45 4.88 12.31
C ASP A 417 23.13 6.03 11.35
N GLN A 418 23.92 6.15 10.28
CA GLN A 418 23.64 7.01 9.15
C GLN A 418 22.88 6.22 8.07
N VAL A 419 21.56 6.37 8.07
CA VAL A 419 20.67 5.77 7.07
C VAL A 419 20.76 6.49 5.73
N ARG A 420 20.65 5.76 4.63
CA ARG A 420 20.84 6.22 3.24
C ARG A 420 19.74 5.72 2.34
N GLN A 421 19.58 6.39 1.19
CA GLN A 421 18.63 6.02 0.15
C GLN A 421 18.64 4.51 -0.15
N GLY A 422 17.45 3.92 -0.20
CA GLY A 422 17.25 2.51 -0.49
C GLY A 422 17.26 1.59 0.73
N GLN A 423 17.72 2.08 1.89
CA GLN A 423 17.66 1.36 3.15
C GLN A 423 16.31 1.53 3.86
N LEU A 424 16.03 0.59 4.74
CA LEU A 424 14.87 0.56 5.63
C LEU A 424 15.31 0.33 7.06
N PHE A 425 14.66 0.98 8.02
CA PHE A 425 14.80 0.70 9.45
C PHE A 425 13.44 0.72 10.15
N VAL A 426 13.38 0.13 11.34
CA VAL A 426 12.15 -0.02 12.13
C VAL A 426 12.27 0.78 13.42
N VAL A 427 11.17 1.39 13.84
CA VAL A 427 10.99 2.01 15.16
C VAL A 427 9.80 1.31 15.83
N PRO A 428 10.05 0.38 16.77
CA PRO A 428 8.97 -0.28 17.48
C PRO A 428 8.12 0.71 18.29
N GLN A 429 6.88 0.35 18.59
CA GLN A 429 5.98 1.17 19.40
C GLN A 429 6.67 1.61 20.71
N ASN A 430 6.40 2.84 21.13
CA ASN A 430 6.94 3.51 22.31
C ASN A 430 8.47 3.71 22.35
N HIS A 431 9.23 3.18 21.41
CA HIS A 431 10.65 3.50 21.31
C HIS A 431 10.82 4.96 20.88
N ALA A 432 11.77 5.63 21.51
CA ALA A 432 12.10 7.01 21.21
C ALA A 432 12.99 7.06 19.97
N VAL A 433 12.66 7.90 18.99
CA VAL A 433 13.45 8.10 17.77
C VAL A 433 13.83 9.56 17.58
N LEU A 434 15.07 9.80 17.19
CA LEU A 434 15.61 11.09 16.77
C LEU A 434 16.21 10.96 15.38
N GLN A 435 15.81 11.83 14.45
CA GLN A 435 16.29 11.80 13.06
C GLN A 435 16.82 13.17 12.67
N LYS A 436 18.06 13.24 12.19
CA LYS A 436 18.66 14.47 11.68
C LYS A 436 19.14 14.26 10.25
N ALA A 437 18.59 15.03 9.33
CA ALA A 437 19.03 15.05 7.94
C ALA A 437 20.51 15.42 7.84
N MET A 438 21.24 14.76 6.95
CA MET A 438 22.62 15.11 6.62
C MET A 438 22.65 16.31 5.64
N SER A 439 23.83 16.61 5.07
CA SER A 439 24.03 17.75 4.17
C SER A 439 23.36 17.60 2.79
N ASN A 440 22.86 16.41 2.45
CA ASN A 440 22.18 16.12 1.18
C ASN A 440 20.65 15.99 1.33
N GLY A 441 20.10 16.49 2.44
CA GLY A 441 18.69 16.34 2.79
C GLY A 441 18.31 14.92 3.17
N TYR A 442 17.04 14.73 3.54
CA TYR A 442 16.51 13.42 3.93
C TYR A 442 15.03 13.32 3.56
N GLU A 443 14.71 12.35 2.72
CA GLU A 443 13.35 12.05 2.31
C GLU A 443 13.02 10.61 2.63
N TYR A 444 11.89 10.40 3.32
CA TYR A 444 11.45 9.07 3.72
C TYR A 444 9.94 8.91 3.55
N ILE A 445 9.50 7.66 3.43
CA ILE A 445 8.13 7.21 3.66
C ILE A 445 8.16 6.29 4.88
N ALA A 446 7.31 6.59 5.85
CA ALA A 446 7.10 5.78 7.03
C ALA A 446 5.72 5.13 6.93
N PHE A 447 5.64 3.81 7.10
CA PHE A 447 4.38 3.08 7.24
C PHE A 447 4.14 2.79 8.71
N LYS A 448 2.91 2.94 9.18
CA LYS A 448 2.55 2.74 10.58
C LYS A 448 1.46 1.69 10.71
N THR A 449 1.63 0.79 11.66
CA THR A 449 0.77 -0.40 11.89
C THR A 449 -0.52 -0.08 12.66
N GLU A 450 -1.03 1.14 12.49
CA GLU A 450 -2.33 1.57 13.01
C GLU A 450 -2.86 2.68 12.10
N ASP A 451 -4.18 2.80 11.97
CA ASP A 451 -4.84 3.82 11.16
C ASP A 451 -4.52 5.24 11.65
N ASN A 452 -4.99 5.60 12.85
CA ASN A 452 -4.73 6.93 13.40
C ASN A 452 -3.48 6.85 14.28
N ALA A 453 -2.34 6.54 13.67
CA ALA A 453 -1.08 6.48 14.37
C ALA A 453 -0.77 7.85 15.00
N MET A 454 -0.58 7.85 16.31
CA MET A 454 -0.31 9.04 17.11
C MET A 454 1.12 8.98 17.62
N MET A 455 1.76 10.14 17.72
CA MET A 455 3.09 10.28 18.29
C MET A 455 3.09 11.38 19.36
N ASN A 456 4.05 11.30 20.29
CA ASN A 456 4.35 12.36 21.23
C ASN A 456 5.74 12.92 20.98
N THR A 457 5.82 14.23 20.76
CA THR A 457 7.12 14.91 20.59
C THR A 457 7.78 15.22 21.92
N MET A 458 9.11 15.23 21.94
CA MET A 458 9.95 15.59 23.09
C MET A 458 10.52 17.01 22.99
N ALA A 459 10.61 17.58 21.79
CA ALA A 459 11.04 18.95 21.57
C ALA A 459 10.05 19.74 20.72
N GLY A 460 10.04 21.07 20.90
CA GLY A 460 9.16 21.97 20.15
C GLY A 460 7.82 22.25 20.84
N ARG A 461 6.93 22.96 20.14
CA ARG A 461 5.69 23.52 20.67
C ARG A 461 4.65 22.49 21.12
N THR A 462 4.70 21.28 20.55
CA THR A 462 3.81 20.16 20.86
C THR A 462 4.44 19.15 21.82
N SER A 463 5.57 19.50 22.45
CA SER A 463 6.33 18.54 23.26
C SER A 463 5.70 18.20 24.60
N VAL A 464 5.94 16.97 25.07
CA VAL A 464 5.62 16.55 26.43
C VAL A 464 6.25 17.47 27.48
N LEU A 465 7.45 17.99 27.22
CA LEU A 465 8.14 18.93 28.12
C LEU A 465 7.35 20.22 28.30
N ARG A 466 6.71 20.73 27.24
CA ARG A 466 5.85 21.93 27.35
C ARG A 466 4.58 21.69 28.16
N ALA A 467 4.07 20.46 28.18
CA ALA A 467 2.88 20.08 28.92
C ALA A 467 3.12 19.90 30.43
N LEU A 468 4.38 19.67 30.85
CA LEU A 468 4.73 19.53 32.26
C LEU A 468 4.85 20.90 32.96
N PRO A 469 4.43 21.02 34.24
CA PRO A 469 4.67 22.23 35.02
C PRO A 469 6.16 22.52 35.19
N ASP A 470 6.55 23.80 35.17
CA ASP A 470 7.96 24.21 35.30
C ASP A 470 8.62 23.61 36.56
N VAL A 471 7.87 23.53 37.67
CA VAL A 471 8.34 22.97 38.93
C VAL A 471 8.59 21.46 38.88
N VAL A 472 7.84 20.72 38.04
CA VAL A 472 8.08 19.28 37.84
C VAL A 472 9.40 19.09 37.11
N LEU A 473 9.65 19.85 36.04
CA LEU A 473 10.91 19.82 35.31
C LEU A 473 12.08 20.23 36.20
N ALA A 474 11.93 21.31 36.96
CA ALA A 474 12.96 21.82 37.87
C ALA A 474 13.41 20.76 38.89
N ASN A 475 12.46 20.07 39.52
CA ASN A 475 12.78 19.02 40.49
C ASN A 475 13.26 17.73 39.82
N ALA A 476 12.62 17.29 38.74
CA ALA A 476 12.95 16.02 38.06
C ALA A 476 14.35 16.03 37.44
N TYR A 477 14.76 17.17 36.89
CA TYR A 477 16.04 17.33 36.20
C TYR A 477 17.06 18.18 36.97
N GLN A 478 16.77 18.51 38.24
CA GLN A 478 17.64 19.32 39.11
C GLN A 478 18.10 20.63 38.45
N MET A 479 17.16 21.34 37.83
CA MET A 479 17.40 22.59 37.11
C MET A 479 16.64 23.76 37.76
N ASP A 480 17.10 24.99 37.55
CA ASP A 480 16.36 26.17 37.99
C ASP A 480 15.11 26.43 37.11
N ARG A 481 14.25 27.35 37.56
CA ARG A 481 13.00 27.66 36.84
C ARG A 481 13.25 28.34 35.48
N GLU A 482 14.35 29.06 35.32
CA GLU A 482 14.69 29.71 34.05
C GLU A 482 15.16 28.67 33.03
N GLN A 483 16.01 27.73 33.44
CA GLN A 483 16.43 26.57 32.67
C GLN A 483 15.22 25.71 32.25
N ALA A 484 14.28 25.46 33.16
CA ALA A 484 13.05 24.73 32.83
C ALA A 484 12.21 25.45 31.77
N ARG A 485 12.08 26.78 31.86
CA ARG A 485 11.40 27.60 30.84
C ARG A 485 12.15 27.58 29.51
N ASN A 486 13.47 27.69 29.53
CA ASN A 486 14.30 27.62 28.33
C ASN A 486 14.16 26.25 27.64
N LEU A 487 14.13 25.15 28.40
CA LEU A 487 13.88 23.81 27.88
C LEU A 487 12.52 23.72 27.16
N LYS A 488 11.48 24.34 27.71
CA LYS A 488 10.13 24.36 27.13
C LYS A 488 10.02 25.26 25.90
N TYR A 489 10.70 26.39 25.88
CA TYR A 489 10.39 27.49 24.96
C TYR A 489 11.51 27.87 23.99
N ASN A 490 12.71 27.29 24.07
CA ASN A 490 13.79 27.58 23.11
C ASN A 490 13.49 27.08 21.68
N ARG A 491 12.59 26.11 21.53
CA ARG A 491 12.14 25.60 20.22
C ARG A 491 10.67 25.95 20.01
N GLN A 492 10.41 26.76 18.99
CA GLN A 492 9.07 27.26 18.65
C GLN A 492 8.42 26.46 17.51
N GLU A 493 9.22 25.71 16.74
CA GLU A 493 8.72 24.76 15.75
C GLU A 493 8.03 23.56 16.41
N THR A 494 7.31 22.75 15.63
CA THR A 494 6.59 21.55 16.09
C THR A 494 7.33 20.26 15.76
N LEU A 495 7.15 19.72 14.55
CA LEU A 495 7.71 18.44 14.10
C LEU A 495 9.02 18.63 13.33
N ALA A 496 9.04 19.50 12.32
CA ALA A 496 10.24 19.78 11.54
C ALA A 496 11.02 20.95 12.16
N LEU A 497 12.18 20.65 12.77
CA LEU A 497 13.00 21.61 13.51
C LEU A 497 14.18 22.10 12.66
N SER A 498 14.40 23.41 12.64
CA SER A 498 15.52 24.01 11.92
C SER A 498 16.86 23.75 12.64
N SER A 499 17.93 23.62 11.87
CA SER A 499 19.27 23.51 12.46
C SER A 499 19.64 24.81 13.19
N SER A 500 20.32 24.73 14.33
CA SER A 500 20.74 25.92 15.11
C SER A 500 21.69 26.85 14.34
N ARG A 501 22.38 26.36 13.29
CA ARG A 501 23.22 27.20 12.41
C ARG A 501 22.39 28.17 11.54
N SER A 502 21.16 27.80 11.19
CA SER A 502 20.24 28.67 10.43
C SER A 502 19.80 29.90 11.23
N PHE A 503 19.67 29.74 12.56
CA PHE A 503 19.24 30.80 13.48
C PHE A 503 20.29 31.92 13.66
N GLN A 504 21.58 31.60 13.52
CA GLN A 504 22.66 32.60 13.58
C GLN A 504 22.69 33.51 12.34
N SER A 505 22.27 33.00 11.16
CA SER A 505 22.25 33.81 9.93
C SER A 505 21.17 34.89 9.94
N GLN A 506 20.09 34.75 10.73
CA GLN A 506 19.07 35.79 10.83
C GLN A 506 19.43 36.89 11.84
N ARG A 507 20.15 36.58 12.93
CA ARG A 507 20.62 37.62 13.86
C ARG A 507 21.54 38.64 13.21
N SER A 508 22.27 38.28 12.15
CA SER A 508 23.10 39.23 11.40
C SER A 508 22.33 40.13 10.44
N TRP A 509 21.11 39.75 10.01
CA TRP A 509 20.28 40.60 9.13
C TRP A 509 19.44 41.61 9.91
N TRP A 510 18.96 41.27 11.11
CA TRP A 510 18.23 42.20 11.97
C TRP A 510 19.13 43.17 12.75
N ALA A 511 20.45 42.98 12.74
CA ALA A 511 21.42 43.89 13.36
C ALA A 511 21.94 44.98 12.40
N ILE A 512 21.46 45.02 11.14
CA ILE A 512 21.87 45.98 10.11
C ILE A 512 20.64 46.77 9.58
N ALA A 513 19.49 46.72 10.26
CA ALA A 513 18.30 47.51 9.90
C ALA A 513 18.02 48.60 10.92
#